data_AF-A0A6L6TM74-F1
#
_entry.id   AF-A0A6L6TM74-F1
#
_cell.length_a   1.000
_cell.length_b   1.000
_cell.length_c   1.000
_cell.angle_alpha   90.00
_cell.angle_beta   90.00
_cell.angle_gamma   90.00
#
_symmetry.space_group_name_H-M   'P 1'
#
loop_
_entity.id
_entity.type
_entity.pdbx_description
1 polymer ?
#
loop_
_entity_poly.entity_id
_entity_poly.type
_entity_poly.pdbx_seq_one_letter_code
_entity_poly.pdbx_strand_id
1 'polypeptide(L)'
;MEIMDASIVGLITSAVCIFLLWKFLSCAVFPLLGNIILGGLLYYVINLLHIVHMPWSFFDIVVIAIFGIPGTVFLAIFHFFF
;
A
#
# COMPACT_ATOMS: atom_id res chain seq x y z
N MET A 1 44.09 16.99 11.66
CA MET A 1 43.51 17.11 10.30
C MET A 1 42.95 15.78 9.79
N GLU A 2 43.01 14.67 10.54
CA GLU A 2 42.40 13.38 10.12
C GLU A 2 40.94 13.19 10.59
N ILE A 3 40.57 13.78 11.73
CA ILE A 3 39.22 13.61 12.33
C ILE A 3 38.14 14.30 11.48
N MET A 4 38.50 15.39 10.79
CA MET A 4 37.59 16.17 9.96
C MET A 4 37.25 15.44 8.65
N ASP A 5 38.23 14.75 8.06
CA ASP A 5 38.04 13.91 6.86
C ASP A 5 37.14 12.71 7.17
N ALA A 6 37.40 12.00 8.28
CA ALA A 6 36.56 10.89 8.73
C ALA A 6 35.12 11.32 9.04
N SER A 7 34.92 12.53 9.58
CA SER A 7 33.59 13.07 9.87
C SER A 7 32.80 13.45 8.61
N ILE A 8 33.46 13.98 7.58
CA ILE A 8 32.84 14.31 6.29
C ILE A 8 32.47 13.03 5.55
N VAL A 9 33.37 12.06 5.51
CA VAL A 9 33.11 10.74 4.94
C VAL A 9 31.94 10.06 5.64
N GLY A 10 31.90 10.10 6.98
CA GLY A 10 30.77 9.55 7.76
C GLY A 10 29.43 10.23 7.46
N LEU A 11 29.42 11.55 7.28
CA LEU A 11 28.23 12.31 6.87
C LEU A 11 27.74 11.90 5.48
N ILE A 12 28.65 11.80 4.51
CA ILE A 12 28.33 11.36 3.14
C ILE A 12 27.80 9.91 3.17
N THR A 13 28.45 9.00 3.89
CA THR A 13 28.00 7.62 4.03
C THR A 13 26.60 7.54 4.65
N SER A 14 26.33 8.31 5.70
CA SER A 14 25.01 8.33 6.34
C SER A 14 23.92 8.87 5.40
N ALA A 15 24.20 9.91 4.62
CA ALA A 15 23.28 10.47 3.65
C ALA A 15 22.94 9.47 2.53
N VAL A 16 23.93 8.74 2.04
CA VAL A 16 23.73 7.67 1.05
C VAL A 16 22.92 6.52 1.64
N CYS A 17 23.18 6.11 2.89
CA CYS A 17 22.39 5.08 3.57
C CYS A 17 20.92 5.50 3.73
N ILE A 18 20.64 6.74 4.14
CA ILE A 18 19.27 7.26 4.27
C ILE A 18 18.57 7.28 2.91
N PHE A 19 19.27 7.72 1.86
CA PHE A 19 18.71 7.74 0.51
C PHE A 19 18.36 6.33 -0.01
N LEU A 20 19.24 5.34 0.24
CA LEU A 20 18.99 3.95 -0.10
C LEU A 20 17.83 3.37 0.71
N LEU A 21 17.79 3.60 2.03
CA LEU A 21 16.69 3.15 2.88
C LEU A 21 15.35 3.75 2.46
N TRP A 22 15.32 5.04 2.14
CA TRP A 22 14.13 5.71 1.60
C TRP A 22 13.65 5.05 0.30
N LYS A 23 14.58 4.72 -0.60
CA LYS A 23 14.26 4.07 -1.88
C LYS A 23 13.76 2.64 -1.67
N PHE A 24 14.34 1.89 -0.74
CA PHE A 24 13.84 0.56 -0.35
C PHE A 24 12.46 0.61 0.30
N LEU A 25 12.26 1.54 1.23
CA LEU A 25 10.97 1.74 1.90
C LEU A 25 9.90 2.16 0.88
N SER A 26 10.23 3.08 -0.02
CA SER A 26 9.36 3.43 -1.15
C SER A 26 9.05 2.21 -2.01
N CYS A 27 10.05 1.40 -2.36
CA CYS A 27 9.86 0.20 -3.17
C CYS A 27 8.95 -0.87 -2.51
N ALA A 28 8.88 -0.89 -1.17
CA ALA A 28 7.98 -1.77 -0.43
C ALA A 28 6.58 -1.14 -0.21
N VAL A 29 6.52 0.17 0.02
CA VAL A 29 5.28 0.90 0.26
C VAL A 29 4.48 1.10 -1.02
N PHE A 30 5.12 1.39 -2.16
CA PHE A 30 4.42 1.55 -3.45
C PHE A 30 3.61 0.33 -3.89
N PRO A 31 4.12 -0.92 -3.87
CA PRO A 31 3.33 -2.09 -4.21
C PRO A 31 2.23 -2.37 -3.18
N LEU A 32 2.45 -2.05 -1.91
CA LEU A 32 1.41 -2.18 -0.87
C LEU A 32 0.26 -1.18 -1.12
N LEU A 33 0.61 0.09 -1.36
CA LEU A 33 -0.35 1.15 -1.67
C LEU A 33 -1.08 0.86 -2.98
N GLY A 34 -0.35 0.38 -3.99
CA GLY A 34 -0.90 -0.04 -5.27
C GLY A 34 -1.92 -1.18 -5.10
N ASN A 35 -1.64 -2.16 -4.24
CA ASN A 35 -2.58 -3.25 -3.95
C ASN A 35 -3.87 -2.75 -3.27
N ILE A 36 -3.76 -1.76 -2.37
CA ILE A 36 -4.94 -1.15 -1.72
C ILE A 36 -5.77 -0.35 -2.73
N ILE A 37 -5.12 0.48 -3.56
CA ILE A 37 -5.79 1.28 -4.60
C ILE A 37 -6.46 0.36 -5.62
N LEU A 38 -5.77 -0.70 -6.06
CA LEU A 38 -6.33 -1.66 -7.02
C LEU A 38 -7.47 -2.47 -6.41
N GLY A 39 -7.40 -2.79 -5.11
CA GLY A 39 -8.52 -3.36 -4.36
C GLY A 39 -9.72 -2.42 -4.34
N GLY A 40 -9.54 -1.16 -3.98
CA GLY A 40 -10.63 -0.17 -4.01
C GLY A 40 -11.22 0.04 -5.42
N LEU A 41 -10.38 0.03 -6.45
CA LEU A 41 -10.83 0.08 -7.85
C LEU A 41 -11.66 -1.16 -8.21
N LEU A 42 -11.22 -2.35 -7.80
CA LEU A 42 -11.95 -3.59 -8.03
C LEU A 42 -13.33 -3.55 -7.35
N TYR A 43 -13.41 -3.03 -6.13
CA TYR A 43 -14.68 -2.84 -5.41
C TYR A 43 -15.64 -1.97 -6.21
N TYR A 44 -15.13 -0.84 -6.71
CA TYR A 44 -15.90 0.09 -7.51
C TYR A 44 -16.39 -0.55 -8.82
N VAL A 45 -15.53 -1.30 -9.51
CA VAL A 45 -15.88 -2.00 -10.76
C VAL A 45 -16.95 -3.07 -10.53
N ILE A 46 -16.85 -3.86 -9.45
CA ILE A 46 -17.85 -4.88 -9.10
C ILE A 46 -19.22 -4.24 -8.85
N ASN A 47 -19.24 -3.14 -8.10
CA ASN A 47 -20.46 -2.38 -7.82
C ASN A 47 -21.04 -1.76 -9.11
N LEU A 48 -20.19 -1.20 -9.98
CA LEU A 48 -20.59 -0.55 -11.23
C LEU A 48 -21.13 -1.54 -12.27
N LEU A 49 -20.53 -2.74 -12.37
CA LEU A 49 -21.02 -3.83 -13.21
C LEU A 49 -22.28 -4.51 -12.63
N HIS A 50 -22.74 -4.07 -11.46
CA HIS A 50 -23.94 -4.57 -10.80
C HIS A 50 -23.94 -6.08 -10.53
N ILE A 51 -22.74 -6.68 -10.42
CA ILE A 51 -22.54 -8.11 -10.17
C ILE A 51 -22.97 -8.44 -8.73
N VAL A 52 -22.56 -7.60 -7.77
CA VAL A 52 -22.91 -7.67 -6.36
C VAL A 52 -23.20 -6.26 -5.87
N HIS A 53 -24.30 -6.08 -5.14
CA HIS A 53 -24.62 -4.78 -4.55
C HIS A 53 -23.67 -4.53 -3.38
N MET A 54 -22.89 -3.46 -3.48
CA MET A 54 -21.75 -3.20 -2.62
C MET A 54 -21.93 -1.82 -1.95
N PRO A 55 -22.66 -1.76 -0.82
CA PRO A 55 -22.80 -0.51 -0.07
C PRO A 55 -21.43 -0.16 0.54
N TRP A 56 -20.86 0.98 0.13
CA TRP A 56 -19.61 1.51 0.70
C TRP A 56 -19.76 1.72 2.22
N SER A 57 -19.43 0.68 2.98
CA SER A 57 -19.46 0.65 4.43
C SER A 57 -18.08 0.95 5.00
N PHE A 58 -18.04 1.49 6.22
CA PHE A 58 -16.78 1.70 6.93
C PHE A 58 -15.99 0.38 7.07
N PHE A 59 -16.70 -0.73 7.30
CA PHE A 59 -16.08 -2.06 7.40
C PHE A 59 -15.37 -2.46 6.09
N ASP A 60 -16.03 -2.29 4.95
CA ASP A 60 -15.51 -2.65 3.63
C ASP A 60 -14.23 -1.86 3.32
N ILE A 61 -14.23 -0.56 3.64
CA ILE A 61 -13.06 0.31 3.48
C ILE A 61 -11.88 -0.20 4.32
N VAL A 62 -12.12 -0.59 5.57
CA VAL A 62 -11.06 -1.12 6.45
C VAL A 62 -10.50 -2.44 5.91
N VAL A 63 -11.35 -3.35 5.45
CA VAL A 63 -10.92 -4.64 4.88
C VAL A 63 -10.08 -4.43 3.61
N ILE A 64 -10.48 -3.51 2.73
CA ILE A 64 -9.71 -3.16 1.52
C ILE A 64 -8.40 -2.46 1.89
N ALA A 65 -8.39 -1.60 2.92
CA ALA A 65 -7.17 -0.93 3.36
C ALA A 65 -6.11 -1.88 3.94
N ILE A 66 -6.53 -2.98 4.58
CA ILE A 66 -5.61 -3.95 5.17
C ILE A 66 -5.16 -4.98 4.15
N PHE A 67 -6.08 -5.50 3.33
CA PHE A 67 -5.82 -6.63 2.43
C PHE A 67 -5.70 -6.24 0.96
N GLY A 68 -6.25 -5.10 0.53
CA GLY A 68 -6.31 -4.69 -0.87
C GLY A 68 -7.16 -5.63 -1.71
N ILE A 69 -6.63 -6.07 -2.86
CA ILE A 69 -7.32 -6.97 -3.82
C ILE A 69 -7.96 -8.20 -3.15
N PRO A 70 -7.25 -9.03 -2.36
CA PRO A 70 -7.86 -10.20 -1.72
C PRO A 70 -8.99 -9.84 -0.75
N GLY A 71 -8.92 -8.68 -0.08
CA GLY A 71 -9.99 -8.19 0.80
C GLY A 71 -11.26 -7.87 0.00
N THR A 72 -11.11 -7.24 -1.16
CA THR A 72 -12.22 -6.98 -2.08
C THR A 72 -12.91 -8.24 -2.59
N VAL A 73 -12.13 -9.27 -2.96
CA VAL A 73 -12.70 -10.53 -3.43
C VAL A 73 -13.47 -11.22 -2.32
N PHE A 74 -12.94 -11.19 -1.09
CA PHE A 74 -13.64 -11.72 0.08
C PHE A 74 -14.97 -11.01 0.34
N LEU A 75 -14.98 -9.67 0.32
CA LEU A 75 -16.21 -8.87 0.44
C LEU A 75 -17.20 -9.19 -0.67
N ALA A 76 -16.72 -9.38 -1.91
CA ALA A 76 -17.55 -9.75 -3.06
C ALA A 76 -18.30 -11.04 -2.85
N ILE A 77 -17.62 -12.05 -2.30
CA ILE A 77 -18.23 -13.31 -1.95
C ILE A 77 -19.19 -13.12 -0.77
N PHE A 78 -18.77 -12.39 0.27
CA PHE A 78 -19.58 -12.18 1.47
C PHE A 78 -20.93 -11.53 1.17
N HIS A 79 -20.96 -10.40 0.47
CA HIS A 79 -22.21 -9.71 0.06
C HIS A 79 -23.00 -10.45 -1.04
N PHE A 80 -22.40 -11.44 -1.71
CA PHE A 80 -23.15 -12.28 -2.63
C PHE A 80 -23.97 -13.35 -1.90
N PHE A 81 -23.46 -13.85 -0.77
CA PHE A 81 -24.11 -14.91 0.02
C PHE A 81 -25.03 -14.40 1.14
N PHE A 82 -24.78 -13.19 1.65
CA PHE A 82 -25.50 -12.58 2.78
C PHE A 82 -26.14 -11.26 2.36
#